data_AF-A0A2V8UC75-F1
#
_entry.id   AF-A0A2V8UC75-F1
#
_cell.length_a   1.000
_cell.length_b   1.000
_cell.length_c   1.000
_cell.angle_alpha   90.00
_cell.angle_beta   90.00
_cell.angle_gamma   90.00
#
_symmetry.space_group_name_H-M   'P 1'
#
loop_
_entity.id
_entity.type
_entity.pdbx_description
1 polymer ?
#
loop_
_entity_poly.entity_id
_entity_poly.type
_entity_poly.pdbx_seq_one_letter_code
_entity_poly.pdbx_strand_id
1 'polypeptide(L)' 'MLSAALVWVVAGTLEAPVVNVGDSAPKFAISTDAGRTLTRSDFGGKLLVLNFWATWCPPCIEEIPSLDAFQRT' A
#
# COMPACT_ATOMS: atom_id res chain seq x y z
N MET A 1 -28.09 -24.87 -13.43
CA MET A 1 -26.78 -25.37 -12.95
C MET A 1 -25.62 -24.49 -13.43
N LEU A 2 -25.54 -24.16 -14.72
CA LEU A 2 -24.54 -23.22 -15.28
C LEU A 2 -24.59 -21.82 -14.63
N SER A 3 -25.77 -21.30 -14.30
CA SER A 3 -25.95 -19.99 -13.68
C SER A 3 -25.34 -19.88 -12.29
N ALA A 4 -25.41 -20.96 -11.49
CA ALA A 4 -24.83 -20.98 -10.14
C ALA A 4 -23.30 -21.02 -10.19
N ALA A 5 -22.73 -21.78 -11.15
CA ALA A 5 -21.29 -21.79 -11.39
C ALA A 5 -20.78 -20.43 -11.88
N LEU A 6 -21.53 -19.76 -12.77
CA LEU A 6 -21.20 -18.43 -13.25
C LEU A 6 -21.23 -17.39 -12.11
N VAL A 7 -22.25 -17.45 -11.25
CA VAL A 7 -22.35 -16.56 -10.07
C VAL A 7 -21.20 -16.79 -9.10
N TRP A 8 -20.79 -18.04 -8.86
CA TRP A 8 -19.68 -18.36 -7.96
C TRP A 8 -18.32 -17.90 -8.51
N VAL A 9 -18.08 -18.08 -9.81
CA VAL A 9 -16.88 -17.57 -10.50
C VAL A 9 -16.84 -16.05 -10.45
N VAL A 10 -17.95 -15.38 -10.75
CA VAL A 10 -18.03 -13.91 -10.72
C VAL A 10 -17.81 -13.39 -9.29
N ALA A 11 -18.44 -13.99 -8.29
CA ALA A 11 -18.25 -13.62 -6.88
C ALA A 11 -16.77 -13.74 -6.46
N GLY A 12 -16.13 -14.87 -6.74
CA GLY A 12 -14.71 -15.10 -6.42
C GLY A 12 -13.71 -14.17 -7.14
N THR A 13 -14.13 -13.51 -8.22
CA THR A 13 -13.31 -12.50 -8.92
C THR A 13 -13.52 -11.07 -8.44
N LEU A 14 -14.55 -10.82 -7.61
CA LEU A 14 -14.90 -9.49 -7.12
C LEU A 14 -14.29 -9.18 -5.73
N GLU A 15 -13.76 -10.17 -5.02
CA GLU A 15 -13.05 -9.91 -3.77
C GLU A 15 -11.68 -9.28 -4.05
N ALA A 16 -11.51 -8.02 -3.64
CA ALA A 16 -10.22 -7.38 -3.61
C ALA A 16 -9.30 -8.11 -2.61
N PRO A 17 -8.03 -8.36 -2.95
CA PRO A 17 -7.09 -8.97 -2.02
C PRO A 17 -6.91 -8.07 -0.80
N VAL A 18 -7.32 -8.56 0.36
CA VAL A 18 -7.10 -7.91 1.66
C VAL A 18 -5.70 -8.30 2.15
N VAL A 19 -4.89 -7.30 2.47
CA VAL A 19 -3.55 -7.51 3.03
C VAL A 19 -3.67 -7.73 4.54
N ASN A 20 -3.12 -8.83 5.04
CA ASN A 20 -3.12 -9.15 6.47
C ASN A 20 -1.71 -9.01 7.07
N VAL A 21 -1.65 -8.93 8.40
CA VAL A 21 -0.38 -8.90 9.13
C VAL A 21 0.36 -10.22 8.93
N GLY A 22 1.63 -10.14 8.51
CA GLY A 22 2.47 -11.30 8.20
C GLY A 22 2.53 -11.63 6.71
N ASP A 23 1.64 -11.07 5.89
CA ASP A 23 1.71 -11.22 4.43
C ASP A 23 2.93 -10.53 3.86
N SER A 24 3.39 -11.02 2.70
CA SER A 24 4.36 -10.29 1.90
C SER A 24 3.72 -9.01 1.36
N ALA A 25 4.41 -7.87 1.53
CA ALA A 25 3.94 -6.59 1.01
C ALA A 25 3.62 -6.68 -0.49
N PRO A 26 2.46 -6.16 -0.95
CA PRO A 26 2.11 -6.13 -2.36
C PRO A 26 3.16 -5.41 -3.20
N LYS A 27 3.27 -5.79 -4.48
CA LYS A 27 4.08 -5.04 -5.44
C LYS A 27 3.43 -3.68 -5.69
N PHE A 28 4.23 -2.62 -5.62
CA PHE A 28 3.80 -1.26 -5.91
C PHE A 28 4.78 -0.56 -6.85
N ALA A 29 4.25 0.40 -7.59
CA ALA A 29 4.99 1.36 -8.39
C ALA A 29 4.36 2.74 -8.20
N ILE A 30 5.12 3.72 -7.71
CA ILE A 30 4.63 5.06 -7.38
C ILE A 30 5.33 6.07 -8.27
N SER A 31 4.56 6.91 -8.94
CA SER A 31 5.10 8.05 -9.68
C SER A 31 5.32 9.23 -8.75
N THR A 32 6.53 9.77 -8.73
CA THR A 32 6.85 10.99 -8.02
C THR A 32 6.41 12.21 -8.83
N ASP A 33 6.30 13.35 -8.16
CA ASP A 33 6.16 14.67 -8.78
C ASP A 33 7.27 14.99 -9.78
N ALA A 34 8.50 14.51 -9.53
CA ALA A 34 9.63 14.61 -10.46
C ALA A 34 9.56 13.65 -11.67
N GLY A 35 8.49 12.87 -11.84
CA GLY A 35 8.31 11.93 -12.96
C GLY A 35 9.12 10.63 -12.85
N ARG A 36 9.76 10.36 -11.71
CA ARG A 36 10.42 9.07 -11.44
C ARG A 36 9.40 8.04 -10.97
N THR A 37 9.59 6.79 -11.35
CA THR A 37 8.85 5.66 -10.75
C THR A 37 9.67 5.02 -9.64
N LEU A 38 9.08 4.91 -8.45
CA LEU A 38 9.65 4.23 -7.28
C LEU A 38 9.00 2.87 -7.08
N THR A 39 9.82 1.88 -6.73
CA THR A 39 9.46 0.50 -6.45
C THR A 39 10.15 0.01 -5.18
N ARG A 40 9.73 -1.14 -4.65
CA ARG A 40 10.37 -1.73 -3.46
C ARG A 40 11.88 -1.96 -3.61
N SER A 41 12.37 -2.26 -4.83
CA SER A 41 13.80 -2.47 -5.10
C SER A 41 14.67 -1.24 -4.90
N ASP A 42 14.09 -0.02 -4.94
CA ASP A 42 14.83 1.23 -4.75
C ASP A 42 15.32 1.44 -3.30
N PHE A 43 14.81 0.68 -2.33
CA PHE A 43 15.05 0.90 -0.89
C PHE A 43 16.04 -0.07 -0.24
N GLY A 44 16.73 -0.92 -1.02
CA GLY A 44 17.92 -1.64 -0.59
C GLY A 44 17.75 -2.61 0.59
N GLY A 45 16.53 -3.12 0.83
CA GLY A 45 16.26 -4.10 1.89
C GLY A 45 16.14 -3.51 3.31
N LYS A 46 16.08 -2.18 3.45
CA LYS A 46 15.73 -1.54 4.73
C LYS A 46 14.27 -1.78 5.09
N LEU A 47 13.94 -1.63 6.38
CA LEU A 47 12.56 -1.54 6.81
C LEU A 47 11.88 -0.38 6.08
N LEU A 48 10.77 -0.67 5.40
CA LEU A 48 10.00 0.32 4.67
C LEU A 48 8.67 0.58 5.39
N VAL A 49 8.45 1.83 5.78
CA VAL A 49 7.16 2.31 6.30
C VAL A 49 6.45 3.05 5.18
N LEU A 50 5.37 2.45 4.66
CA LEU A 50 4.53 3.08 3.64
C LEU A 50 3.36 3.79 4.30
N ASN A 51 3.44 5.12 4.35
CA ASN A 51 2.40 5.97 4.96
C ASN A 51 1.43 6.50 3.89
N PHE A 52 0.13 6.31 4.10
CA PHE A 52 -0.93 6.88 3.26
C PHE A 52 -1.55 8.06 4.00
N TRP A 53 -1.33 9.28 3.50
CA TRP A 53 -1.77 10.51 4.14
C TRP A 53 -2.30 11.51 3.11
N ALA A 54 -2.92 12.59 3.61
CA ALA A 54 -3.40 13.69 2.79
C ALA A 54 -3.23 15.03 3.48
N THR A 55 -3.10 16.10 2.69
CA THR A 55 -2.91 17.48 3.18
C THR A 55 -4.09 18.04 3.99
N TRP A 56 -5.24 17.41 3.90
CA TRP A 56 -6.45 17.76 4.63
C TRP A 56 -6.73 16.82 5.81
N CYS A 57 -5.86 15.86 6.11
CA CYS A 57 -6.00 14.93 7.22
C CYS A 57 -5.23 15.48 8.45
N PRO A 58 -5.91 16.06 9.46
CA PRO A 58 -5.22 16.63 10.63
C PRO A 58 -4.37 15.63 11.42
N PRO A 59 -4.87 14.43 11.82
CA PRO A 59 -4.05 13.50 12.60
C PRO A 59 -2.83 13.02 11.81
N CYS A 60 -2.98 12.83 10.49
CA CYS A 60 -1.85 12.44 9.65
C CYS A 60 -0.72 13.48 9.67
N ILE A 61 -1.06 14.77 9.69
CA ILE A 61 -0.08 15.88 9.72
C ILE A 61 0.62 15.92 11.09
N GLU A 62 -0.14 15.72 12.18
CA GLU A 62 0.39 15.67 13.54
C GLU A 62 1.40 14.51 13.73
N GLU A 63 1.27 13.43 12.97
CA GLU A 63 2.16 12.26 13.02
C GLU A 63 3.48 12.45 12.25
N ILE A 64 3.54 13.33 11.24
CA ILE A 64 4.72 13.52 10.37
C ILE A 64 6.01 13.76 11.16
N PRO A 65 6.07 14.63 12.19
CA PRO A 65 7.30 14.87 12.95
C PRO A 65 7.85 13.60 13.62
N SER A 66 6.96 12.70 14.07
CA SER A 66 7.37 11.44 14.70
C SER A 66 7.93 10.45 13.68
N LEU A 67 7.35 10.40 12.47
CA LEU A 67 7.85 9.58 11.36
C LEU A 67 9.20 10.08 10.85
N ASP A 68 9.40 11.39 10.76
CA ASP A 68 10.69 11.98 10.39
C ASP A 68 11.78 11.69 11.43
N ALA A 69 11.44 11.79 12.72
CA ALA A 69 12.34 11.39 13.79
C ALA A 69 12.71 9.90 13.71
N PHE A 70 11.74 9.02 13.45
CA PHE A 70 11.95 7.59 13.27
C PHE A 70 12.93 7.27 12.13
N GLN A 71 12.79 7.95 10.98
CA GLN A 71 13.66 7.73 9.81
C GLN A 71 15.14 8.05 10.06
N ARG A 72 15.44 8.96 11.00
CA ARG A 72 16.82 9.42 11.28
C ARG A 72 17.61 8.45 12.17
N THR A 73 16.93 7.47 12.76
CA THR A 73 17.52 6.42 13.62
C THR A 73 18.05 5.27 12.79
#